data_AF-A0A521E8P9-F1
#
_entry.id   AF-A0A521E8P9-F1
#
_cell.length_a   1.000
_cell.length_b   1.000
_cell.length_c   1.000
_cell.angle_alpha   90.00
_cell.angle_beta   90.00
_cell.angle_gamma   90.00
#
_symmetry.space_group_name_H-M   'P 1'
#
loop_
_entity.id
_entity.type
_entity.pdbx_description
1 polymer ?
#
loop_
_entity_poly.entity_id
_entity_poly.type
_entity_poly.pdbx_seq_one_letter_code
_entity_poly.pdbx_strand_id
1 'polypeptide(L)'
;MKINIVTKYLFLLLAVQTFGQNATFKIKYSEQLAVFVFLENLSDYYPDNAFKTEFQNSRYNIEKYKNIISKFDQLSISYSFRFEDFPYGSKKTMQTQDVLKKNLIETNNLNDFKVRSMGMIPNKTLSDLGECISEFTPIYNELIYNPNREKFEKQLDEIKKYSEEHQIENYFKTGLVFYNSSWDNSIPFEAAFYPLPNSKGFTASAFCNNFVSAIQTDLKSHKDLFSVMMHETYHIIYDEQSLEVKREMDTYFKENKSKCSNYSYQLLNEVLATVLGNGYVYEKLDGKVDAGEWYNNKYINLMAKQIYPLAKEYIEQKKPIDKNFIDQYIQLYEANFPDWINELENIMTYRYVITENEKDFRDINKIFRYRSRTEYEDQITENSIEKMKQTPLTKMVIISKDSKGKIKLLKNKFNELKNWKANPDKEFADKIFLADKSQLIIVNQKKSDLQVLINSIK
;
A
#
# COMPACT_ATOMS: atom_id res chain seq x y z
N MET A 1 -59.83 -10.57 -25.41
CA MET A 1 -59.44 -9.80 -24.20
C MET A 1 -58.21 -8.98 -24.56
N LYS A 2 -58.37 -7.66 -24.81
CA LYS A 2 -57.26 -6.77 -25.22
C LYS A 2 -56.44 -6.44 -23.97
N ILE A 3 -55.32 -7.13 -23.78
CA ILE A 3 -54.36 -6.79 -22.73
C ILE A 3 -53.72 -5.46 -23.13
N ASN A 4 -53.92 -4.46 -22.29
CA ASN A 4 -53.57 -3.07 -22.51
C ASN A 4 -52.03 -2.95 -22.64
N ILE A 5 -51.54 -2.36 -23.74
CA ILE A 5 -50.10 -2.21 -24.02
C ILE A 5 -49.38 -1.46 -22.88
N VAL A 6 -50.10 -0.57 -22.18
CA VAL A 6 -49.62 0.18 -21.02
C VAL A 6 -49.21 -0.74 -19.85
N THR A 7 -49.90 -1.87 -19.64
CA THR A 7 -49.60 -2.80 -18.55
C THR A 7 -48.31 -3.62 -18.80
N LYS A 8 -47.94 -3.83 -20.07
CA LYS A 8 -46.66 -4.48 -20.44
C LYS A 8 -45.45 -3.58 -20.20
N TYR A 9 -45.57 -2.27 -20.42
CA TYR A 9 -44.47 -1.32 -20.16
C TYR A 9 -44.30 -1.01 -18.66
N LEU A 10 -45.39 -1.03 -17.87
CA LEU A 10 -45.31 -0.84 -16.42
C LEU A 10 -44.57 -1.99 -15.70
N PHE A 11 -44.74 -3.23 -16.18
CA PHE A 11 -43.99 -4.37 -15.66
C PHE A 11 -42.53 -4.43 -16.12
N LEU A 12 -42.19 -3.82 -17.27
CA LEU A 12 -40.80 -3.71 -17.72
C LEU A 12 -40.00 -2.67 -16.93
N LEU A 13 -40.66 -1.60 -16.43
CA LEU A 13 -40.04 -0.56 -15.59
C LEU A 13 -39.83 -1.00 -14.13
N LEU A 14 -40.62 -1.96 -13.63
CA LEU A 14 -40.45 -2.50 -12.28
C LEU A 14 -39.36 -3.59 -12.18
N ALA A 15 -38.94 -4.18 -13.31
CA ALA A 15 -37.92 -5.22 -13.35
C ALA A 15 -36.47 -4.70 -13.34
N VAL A 16 -36.25 -3.37 -13.37
CA VAL A 16 -34.91 -2.76 -13.34
C VAL A 16 -34.57 -2.14 -11.97
N GLN A 17 -35.44 -2.30 -10.97
CA GLN A 17 -35.02 -2.10 -9.57
C GLN A 17 -34.37 -3.38 -9.06
N THR A 18 -33.26 -3.79 -9.69
CA THR A 18 -32.26 -4.55 -8.96
C THR A 18 -31.77 -3.64 -7.85
N PHE A 19 -32.35 -3.76 -6.66
CA PHE A 19 -31.72 -3.32 -5.44
C PHE A 19 -30.40 -4.09 -5.36
N GLY A 20 -29.35 -3.53 -5.95
CA GLY A 20 -28.00 -3.97 -5.66
C GLY A 20 -27.86 -3.90 -4.15
N GLN A 21 -27.59 -5.04 -3.52
CA GLN A 21 -27.27 -5.04 -2.10
C GLN A 21 -26.14 -4.04 -1.90
N ASN A 22 -26.25 -3.20 -0.89
CA ASN A 22 -25.17 -2.28 -0.56
C ASN A 22 -24.04 -3.07 0.11
N ALA A 23 -22.79 -2.76 -0.22
CA ALA A 23 -21.65 -3.33 0.48
C ALA A 23 -21.73 -2.99 1.97
N THR A 24 -21.76 -4.01 2.83
CA THR A 24 -21.94 -3.82 4.27
C THR A 24 -20.62 -3.56 4.97
N PHE A 25 -20.60 -2.62 5.91
CA PHE A 25 -19.46 -2.39 6.82
C PHE A 25 -19.67 -3.11 8.14
N LYS A 26 -18.68 -3.90 8.57
CA LYS A 26 -18.70 -4.57 9.87
C LYS A 26 -17.55 -4.09 10.73
N ILE A 27 -17.86 -3.51 11.89
CA ILE A 27 -16.86 -3.07 12.86
C ILE A 27 -16.85 -4.04 14.04
N LYS A 28 -15.69 -4.62 14.35
CA LYS A 28 -15.56 -5.62 15.43
C LYS A 28 -14.20 -5.62 16.11
N TYR A 29 -14.13 -6.30 17.25
CA TYR A 29 -12.89 -6.79 17.83
C TYR A 29 -12.59 -8.19 17.28
N SER A 30 -11.33 -8.48 16.96
CA SER A 30 -10.86 -9.83 16.63
C SER A 30 -9.72 -10.21 17.56
N GLU A 31 -10.00 -11.06 18.55
CA GLU A 31 -9.01 -11.55 19.51
C GLU A 31 -7.90 -12.36 18.80
N GLN A 32 -8.28 -13.28 17.91
CA GLN A 32 -7.32 -14.14 17.21
C GLN A 32 -6.31 -13.32 16.40
N LEU A 33 -6.77 -12.26 15.72
CA LEU A 33 -5.89 -11.33 15.04
C LEU A 33 -5.05 -10.52 16.04
N ALA A 34 -5.65 -10.01 17.11
CA ALA A 34 -4.95 -9.21 18.11
C ALA A 34 -3.79 -9.98 18.76
N VAL A 35 -3.99 -11.27 19.06
CA VAL A 35 -2.94 -12.18 19.58
C VAL A 35 -1.86 -12.44 18.54
N PHE A 36 -2.23 -12.63 17.27
CA PHE A 36 -1.26 -12.76 16.18
C PHE A 36 -0.38 -11.51 16.06
N VAL A 37 -0.97 -10.32 16.07
CA VAL A 37 -0.23 -9.06 16.00
C VAL A 37 0.60 -8.83 17.27
N PHE A 38 0.09 -9.21 18.44
CA PHE A 38 0.85 -9.19 19.68
C PHE A 38 2.14 -10.00 19.53
N LEU A 39 2.05 -11.26 19.06
CA LEU A 39 3.20 -12.10 18.77
C LEU A 39 4.19 -11.46 17.77
N GLU A 40 3.71 -10.89 16.66
CA GLU A 40 4.56 -10.17 15.69
C GLU A 40 5.37 -9.04 16.36
N ASN A 41 4.74 -8.32 17.29
CA ASN A 41 5.37 -7.17 17.97
C ASN A 41 6.32 -7.58 19.11
N LEU A 42 6.27 -8.83 19.57
CA LEU A 42 7.22 -9.37 20.54
C LEU A 42 8.53 -9.84 19.90
N SER A 43 8.55 -10.06 18.59
CA SER A 43 9.73 -10.46 17.82
C SER A 43 10.92 -9.54 18.06
N ASP A 44 12.13 -10.10 18.15
CA ASP A 44 13.37 -9.34 18.26
C ASP A 44 13.65 -8.49 17.00
N TYR A 45 13.05 -8.85 15.86
CA TYR A 45 13.15 -8.10 14.62
C TYR A 45 12.22 -6.87 14.57
N TYR A 46 11.26 -6.78 15.48
CA TYR A 46 10.33 -5.66 15.56
C TYR A 46 10.86 -4.56 16.49
N PRO A 47 10.74 -3.26 16.17
CA PRO A 47 11.13 -2.19 17.07
C PRO A 47 10.46 -2.25 18.44
N ASP A 48 11.07 -1.64 19.45
CA ASP A 48 10.46 -1.52 20.78
C ASP A 48 9.10 -0.81 20.69
N ASN A 49 8.13 -1.37 21.41
CA ASN A 49 6.73 -0.94 21.38
C ASN A 49 6.03 -1.32 22.69
N ALA A 50 4.81 -0.80 22.91
CA ALA A 50 4.07 -1.02 24.14
C ALA A 50 3.84 -2.50 24.47
N PHE A 51 3.54 -3.34 23.47
CA PHE A 51 3.32 -4.77 23.70
C PHE A 51 4.59 -5.47 24.20
N LYS A 52 5.74 -5.16 23.58
CA LYS A 52 7.03 -5.70 24.00
C LYS A 52 7.38 -5.27 25.43
N THR A 53 7.16 -4.01 25.78
CA THR A 53 7.37 -3.50 27.13
C THR A 53 6.50 -4.21 28.17
N GLU A 54 5.20 -4.35 27.92
CA GLU A 54 4.28 -5.05 28.84
C GLU A 54 4.69 -6.52 29.03
N PHE A 55 5.04 -7.22 27.95
CA PHE A 55 5.49 -8.61 28.03
C PHE A 55 6.79 -8.75 28.84
N GLN A 56 7.80 -7.91 28.57
CA GLN A 56 9.11 -7.95 29.23
C GLN A 56 9.02 -7.70 30.75
N ASN A 57 8.08 -6.86 31.18
CA ASN A 57 7.86 -6.55 32.60
C ASN A 57 6.95 -7.57 33.31
N SER A 58 6.39 -8.53 32.58
CA SER A 58 5.45 -9.51 33.13
C SER A 58 6.12 -10.77 33.67
N ARG A 59 5.35 -11.59 34.41
CA ARG A 59 5.73 -12.95 34.82
C ARG A 59 5.93 -13.93 33.65
N TYR A 60 5.53 -13.54 32.44
CA TYR A 60 5.62 -14.37 31.24
C TYR A 60 6.95 -14.18 30.48
N ASN A 61 7.81 -13.25 30.91
CA ASN A 61 9.16 -13.08 30.38
C ASN A 61 10.13 -14.18 30.85
N ILE A 62 9.76 -15.44 30.60
CA ILE A 62 10.50 -16.65 30.95
C ILE A 62 10.85 -17.46 29.71
N GLU A 63 11.81 -18.36 29.87
CA GLU A 63 12.37 -19.17 28.79
C GLU A 63 11.31 -19.95 27.98
N LYS A 64 10.25 -20.45 28.64
CA LYS A 64 9.13 -21.12 27.95
C LYS A 64 8.56 -20.26 26.82
N TYR A 65 8.20 -19.01 27.11
CA TYR A 65 7.48 -18.15 26.16
C TYR A 65 8.41 -17.47 25.17
N LYS A 66 9.66 -17.18 25.56
CA LYS A 66 10.71 -16.76 24.62
C LYS A 66 10.93 -17.79 23.51
N ASN A 67 10.96 -19.07 23.87
CA ASN A 67 11.09 -20.15 22.90
C ASN A 67 9.89 -20.25 21.93
N ILE A 68 8.68 -19.92 22.38
CA ILE A 68 7.50 -19.88 21.49
C ILE A 68 7.58 -18.68 20.55
N ILE A 69 7.98 -17.49 21.02
CA ILE A 69 8.20 -16.31 20.17
C ILE A 69 9.25 -16.62 19.10
N SER A 70 10.38 -17.23 19.49
CA SER A 70 11.43 -17.62 18.54
C SER A 70 10.94 -18.65 17.51
N LYS A 71 10.08 -19.61 17.92
CA LYS A 71 9.43 -20.54 16.97
C LYS A 71 8.50 -19.82 16.01
N PHE A 72 7.70 -18.87 16.51
CA PHE A 72 6.81 -18.05 15.69
C PHE A 72 7.60 -17.26 14.64
N ASP A 73 8.72 -16.65 15.02
CA ASP A 73 9.62 -15.91 14.10
C ASP A 73 10.21 -16.77 12.97
N GLN A 74 10.29 -18.09 13.16
CA GLN A 74 10.80 -19.03 12.17
C GLN A 74 9.70 -19.56 11.23
N LEU A 75 8.42 -19.25 11.47
CA LEU A 75 7.34 -19.74 10.64
C LEU A 75 7.36 -19.05 9.27
N SER A 76 7.53 -19.84 8.21
CA SER A 76 7.41 -19.36 6.83
C SER A 76 5.94 -19.19 6.45
N ILE A 77 5.37 -18.02 6.75
CA ILE A 77 3.96 -17.70 6.49
C ILE A 77 3.75 -16.67 5.39
N SER A 78 4.84 -16.11 4.85
CA SER A 78 4.82 -14.99 3.90
C SER A 78 5.34 -15.42 2.53
N TYR A 79 4.48 -16.11 1.78
CA TYR A 79 4.65 -16.34 0.35
C TYR A 79 3.93 -15.23 -0.41
N SER A 80 4.43 -14.90 -1.60
CA SER A 80 3.83 -13.86 -2.43
C SER A 80 3.66 -14.33 -3.87
N PHE A 81 2.60 -13.88 -4.52
CA PHE A 81 2.38 -14.12 -5.94
C PHE A 81 1.82 -12.86 -6.61
N ARG A 82 2.26 -12.64 -7.85
CA ARG A 82 1.88 -11.50 -8.68
C ARG A 82 0.77 -11.92 -9.64
N PHE A 83 -0.07 -10.96 -10.01
CA PHE A 83 -1.08 -11.13 -11.06
C PHE A 83 -0.51 -10.67 -12.40
N GLU A 84 0.19 -11.56 -13.10
CA GLU A 84 1.02 -11.22 -14.27
C GLU A 84 0.24 -10.64 -15.47
N ASP A 85 -1.08 -10.86 -15.53
CA ASP A 85 -1.93 -10.30 -16.59
C ASP A 85 -2.14 -8.78 -16.46
N PHE A 86 -1.97 -8.25 -15.24
CA PHE A 86 -2.14 -6.83 -14.94
C PHE A 86 -0.89 -6.02 -15.34
N PRO A 87 -1.06 -4.77 -15.82
CA PRO A 87 0.08 -3.89 -16.06
C PRO A 87 0.98 -3.77 -14.83
N TYR A 88 2.29 -3.66 -15.05
CA TYR A 88 3.28 -3.68 -13.98
C TYR A 88 2.93 -2.68 -12.87
N GLY A 89 2.75 -3.21 -11.66
CA GLY A 89 2.49 -2.43 -10.48
C GLY A 89 1.12 -1.76 -10.37
N SER A 90 0.21 -2.04 -11.29
CA SER A 90 -1.16 -1.56 -11.24
C SER A 90 -2.04 -2.31 -10.24
N LYS A 91 -1.66 -3.53 -9.84
CA LYS A 91 -2.31 -4.35 -8.81
C LYS A 91 -1.28 -4.82 -7.77
N LYS A 92 -1.64 -4.74 -6.48
CA LYS A 92 -0.81 -5.25 -5.37
C LYS A 92 -0.60 -6.77 -5.46
N THR A 93 0.62 -7.20 -5.14
CA THR A 93 0.98 -8.62 -4.96
C THR A 93 0.21 -9.20 -3.78
N MET A 94 -0.39 -10.38 -3.95
CA MET A 94 -1.05 -11.06 -2.84
C MET A 94 -0.01 -11.74 -1.95
N GLN A 95 -0.19 -11.64 -0.63
CA GLN A 95 0.64 -12.33 0.35
C GLN A 95 -0.19 -13.33 1.14
N THR A 96 0.33 -14.53 1.37
CA THR A 96 -0.37 -15.55 2.17
C THR A 96 -0.67 -15.06 3.58
N GLN A 97 0.21 -14.25 4.17
CA GLN A 97 0.01 -13.64 5.48
C GLN A 97 -1.22 -12.72 5.54
N ASP A 98 -1.50 -11.94 4.49
CA ASP A 98 -2.71 -11.11 4.40
C ASP A 98 -3.98 -11.98 4.42
N VAL A 99 -3.94 -13.13 3.74
CA VAL A 99 -5.08 -14.08 3.72
C VAL A 99 -5.24 -14.78 5.07
N LEU A 100 -4.14 -15.15 5.74
CA LEU A 100 -4.17 -15.70 7.09
C LEU A 100 -4.77 -14.70 8.08
N LYS A 101 -4.35 -13.42 8.03
CA LYS A 101 -4.91 -12.35 8.85
C LYS A 101 -6.41 -12.16 8.60
N LYS A 102 -6.83 -12.14 7.33
CA LYS A 102 -8.27 -12.14 6.95
C LYS A 102 -9.01 -13.30 7.59
N ASN A 103 -8.46 -14.53 7.52
CA ASN A 103 -9.12 -15.69 8.11
C ASN A 103 -9.19 -15.59 9.64
N LEU A 104 -8.17 -15.07 10.33
CA LEU A 104 -8.23 -14.81 11.79
C LEU A 104 -9.31 -13.80 12.17
N ILE A 105 -9.59 -12.83 11.30
CA ILE A 105 -10.68 -11.87 11.49
C ILE A 105 -12.04 -12.55 11.34
N GLU A 106 -12.20 -13.37 10.31
CA GLU A 106 -13.50 -13.91 9.90
C GLU A 106 -13.91 -15.22 10.61
N THR A 107 -13.04 -15.84 11.40
CA THR A 107 -13.35 -17.05 12.18
C THR A 107 -13.55 -16.75 13.66
N ASN A 108 -14.20 -17.68 14.38
CA ASN A 108 -14.46 -17.55 15.81
C ASN A 108 -13.53 -18.41 16.68
N ASN A 109 -12.77 -19.32 16.08
CA ASN A 109 -11.85 -20.20 16.79
C ASN A 109 -10.71 -20.68 15.88
N LEU A 110 -9.66 -21.24 16.48
CA LEU A 110 -8.46 -21.66 15.76
C LEU A 110 -8.65 -22.92 14.91
N ASN A 111 -9.67 -23.74 15.17
CA ASN A 111 -9.95 -24.89 14.32
C ASN A 111 -10.55 -24.45 12.98
N ASP A 112 -11.53 -23.55 13.00
CA ASP A 112 -12.11 -22.98 11.79
C ASP A 112 -11.05 -22.19 10.99
N PHE A 113 -10.20 -21.42 11.68
CA PHE A 113 -9.05 -20.74 11.08
C PHE A 113 -8.14 -21.71 10.32
N LYS A 114 -7.76 -22.84 10.94
CA LYS A 114 -6.92 -23.87 10.31
C LYS A 114 -7.61 -24.52 9.11
N VAL A 115 -8.88 -24.86 9.23
CA VAL A 115 -9.66 -25.45 8.12
C VAL A 115 -9.71 -24.49 6.93
N ARG A 116 -9.97 -23.20 7.20
CA ARG A 116 -10.10 -22.18 6.16
C ARG A 116 -8.78 -21.77 5.52
N SER A 117 -7.67 -21.96 6.23
CA SER A 117 -6.33 -21.61 5.76
C SER A 117 -5.56 -22.79 5.16
N MET A 118 -6.19 -23.97 5.08
CA MET A 118 -5.58 -25.17 4.52
C MET A 118 -5.18 -24.94 3.05
N GLY A 119 -3.95 -25.32 2.71
CA GLY A 119 -3.39 -25.15 1.36
C GLY A 119 -2.77 -23.77 1.07
N MET A 120 -2.89 -22.79 1.98
CA MET A 120 -2.24 -21.48 1.82
C MET A 120 -0.75 -21.52 2.20
N ILE A 121 -0.43 -22.34 3.22
CA ILE A 121 0.93 -22.58 3.73
C ILE A 121 1.06 -24.07 4.11
N PRO A 122 2.28 -24.61 4.32
CA PRO A 122 2.45 -25.99 4.72
C PRO A 122 1.66 -26.34 6.00
N ASN A 123 0.98 -27.50 6.01
CA ASN A 123 0.08 -27.89 7.11
C ASN A 123 0.76 -27.89 8.49
N LYS A 124 2.02 -28.30 8.56
CA LYS A 124 2.80 -28.25 9.81
C LYS A 124 2.96 -26.81 10.31
N THR A 125 3.36 -25.89 9.43
CA THR A 125 3.48 -24.45 9.74
C THR A 125 2.14 -23.85 10.18
N LEU A 126 1.03 -24.24 9.53
CA LEU A 126 -0.30 -23.78 9.93
C LEU A 126 -0.72 -24.31 11.31
N SER A 127 -0.41 -25.57 11.63
CA SER A 127 -0.63 -26.13 12.96
C SER A 127 0.19 -25.39 14.02
N ASP A 128 1.48 -25.20 13.76
CA ASP A 128 2.41 -24.51 14.67
C ASP A 128 1.98 -23.05 14.90
N LEU A 129 1.52 -22.37 13.84
CA LEU A 129 0.95 -21.03 13.96
C LEU A 129 -0.26 -21.02 14.90
N GLY A 130 -1.19 -21.97 14.72
CA GLY A 130 -2.36 -22.10 15.58
C GLY A 130 -1.97 -22.38 17.04
N GLU A 131 -0.98 -23.23 17.28
CA GLU A 131 -0.45 -23.52 18.62
C GLU A 131 0.17 -22.28 19.28
N CYS A 132 0.99 -21.52 18.53
CA CYS A 132 1.58 -20.28 19.04
C CYS A 132 0.50 -19.27 19.46
N ILE A 133 -0.51 -19.05 18.61
CA ILE A 133 -1.64 -18.15 18.93
C ILE A 133 -2.40 -18.66 20.15
N SER A 134 -2.66 -19.97 20.23
CA SER A 134 -3.39 -20.57 21.36
C SER A 134 -2.65 -20.38 22.69
N GLU A 135 -1.33 -20.61 22.73
CA GLU A 135 -0.51 -20.45 23.95
C GLU A 135 -0.43 -18.98 24.39
N PHE A 136 -0.43 -18.03 23.44
CA PHE A 136 -0.33 -16.59 23.74
C PHE A 136 -1.67 -15.91 24.00
N THR A 137 -2.80 -16.53 23.65
CA THR A 137 -4.14 -15.98 23.91
C THR A 137 -4.34 -15.63 25.41
N PRO A 138 -4.10 -16.52 26.39
CA PRO A 138 -4.26 -16.16 27.80
C PRO A 138 -3.29 -15.06 28.26
N ILE A 139 -2.09 -14.99 27.69
CA ILE A 139 -1.08 -13.96 28.03
C ILE A 139 -1.52 -12.60 27.51
N TYR A 140 -1.94 -12.53 26.24
CA TYR A 140 -2.50 -11.32 25.65
C TYR A 140 -3.70 -10.83 26.45
N ASN A 141 -4.58 -11.75 26.86
CA ASN A 141 -5.75 -11.38 27.64
C ASN A 141 -5.39 -10.82 29.02
N GLU A 142 -4.44 -11.42 29.73
CA GLU A 142 -3.99 -10.92 31.03
C GLU A 142 -3.25 -9.58 30.94
N LEU A 143 -2.34 -9.43 29.98
CA LEU A 143 -1.46 -8.27 29.91
C LEU A 143 -2.08 -7.09 29.15
N ILE A 144 -2.86 -7.36 28.11
CA ILE A 144 -3.32 -6.34 27.18
C ILE A 144 -4.84 -6.17 27.24
N TYR A 145 -5.62 -7.21 26.95
CA TYR A 145 -7.08 -7.05 26.80
C TYR A 145 -7.77 -6.71 28.13
N ASN A 146 -7.65 -7.57 29.15
CA ASN A 146 -8.40 -7.42 30.41
C ASN A 146 -8.12 -6.10 31.14
N PRO A 147 -6.86 -5.61 31.26
CA PRO A 147 -6.59 -4.31 31.88
C PRO A 147 -7.22 -3.12 31.15
N ASN A 148 -7.47 -3.28 29.84
CA ASN A 148 -7.97 -2.23 28.96
C ASN A 148 -9.43 -2.42 28.54
N ARG A 149 -10.06 -3.54 28.93
CA ARG A 149 -11.31 -4.04 28.37
C ARG A 149 -12.45 -3.03 28.42
N GLU A 150 -12.72 -2.49 29.60
CA GLU A 150 -13.83 -1.54 29.80
C GLU A 150 -13.69 -0.31 28.91
N LYS A 151 -12.50 0.30 28.89
CA LYS A 151 -12.22 1.48 28.07
C LYS A 151 -12.25 1.15 26.57
N PHE A 152 -11.65 0.03 26.18
CA PHE A 152 -11.59 -0.40 24.79
C PHE A 152 -12.97 -0.76 24.22
N GLU A 153 -13.78 -1.55 24.95
CA GLU A 153 -15.11 -1.94 24.50
C GLU A 153 -16.01 -0.71 24.36
N LYS A 154 -15.92 0.24 25.31
CA LYS A 154 -16.59 1.55 25.18
C LYS A 154 -16.14 2.32 23.93
N GLN A 155 -14.83 2.41 23.69
CA GLN A 155 -14.28 3.07 22.51
C GLN A 155 -14.75 2.41 21.21
N LEU A 156 -14.83 1.08 21.19
CA LEU A 156 -15.30 0.32 20.04
C LEU A 156 -16.77 0.61 19.74
N ASP A 157 -17.62 0.71 20.76
CA ASP A 157 -19.03 1.05 20.58
C ASP A 157 -19.22 2.52 20.14
N GLU A 158 -18.39 3.44 20.64
CA GLU A 158 -18.35 4.81 20.14
C GLU A 158 -17.93 4.88 18.66
N ILE A 159 -16.95 4.08 18.24
CA ILE A 159 -16.52 3.98 16.83
C ILE A 159 -17.65 3.45 15.94
N LYS A 160 -18.36 2.39 16.38
CA LYS A 160 -19.53 1.86 15.66
C LYS A 160 -20.61 2.92 15.49
N LYS A 161 -20.97 3.58 16.60
CA LYS A 161 -21.99 4.64 16.60
C LYS A 161 -21.59 5.79 15.67
N TYR A 162 -20.35 6.27 15.76
CA TYR A 162 -19.84 7.32 14.89
C TYR A 162 -19.92 6.92 13.42
N SER A 163 -19.59 5.67 13.10
CA SER A 163 -19.67 5.12 11.74
C SER A 163 -21.08 5.17 11.16
N GLU A 164 -22.07 4.77 11.97
CA GLU A 164 -23.48 4.79 11.60
C GLU A 164 -24.01 6.22 11.43
N GLU A 165 -23.74 7.10 12.41
CA GLU A 165 -24.19 8.50 12.40
C GLU A 165 -23.65 9.30 11.22
N HIS A 166 -22.40 9.04 10.82
CA HIS A 166 -21.74 9.70 9.70
C HIS A 166 -21.81 8.91 8.38
N GLN A 167 -22.56 7.80 8.37
CA GLN A 167 -22.80 6.96 7.20
C GLN A 167 -21.51 6.58 6.44
N ILE A 168 -20.50 6.06 7.16
CA ILE A 168 -19.16 5.82 6.58
C ILE A 168 -19.20 4.93 5.32
N GLU A 169 -20.15 3.99 5.26
CA GLU A 169 -20.42 3.16 4.10
C GLU A 169 -20.64 3.96 2.80
N ASN A 170 -21.18 5.18 2.87
CA ASN A 170 -21.39 6.02 1.69
C ASN A 170 -20.06 6.51 1.09
N TYR A 171 -19.01 6.68 1.90
CA TYR A 171 -17.67 7.01 1.39
C TYR A 171 -17.05 5.83 0.66
N PHE A 172 -17.25 4.61 1.14
CA PHE A 172 -16.86 3.40 0.41
C PHE A 172 -17.52 3.32 -0.96
N LYS A 173 -18.84 3.51 -1.02
CA LYS A 173 -19.60 3.55 -2.29
C LYS A 173 -19.10 4.65 -3.23
N THR A 174 -18.77 5.81 -2.67
CA THR A 174 -18.17 6.92 -3.41
C THR A 174 -16.86 6.47 -4.06
N GLY A 175 -15.99 5.78 -3.31
CA GLY A 175 -14.77 5.16 -3.84
C GLY A 175 -15.06 4.15 -4.95
N LEU A 176 -16.01 3.23 -4.75
CA LEU A 176 -16.34 2.21 -5.77
C LEU A 176 -16.69 2.85 -7.12
N VAL A 177 -17.51 3.90 -7.11
CA VAL A 177 -17.89 4.65 -8.31
C VAL A 177 -16.69 5.41 -8.88
N PHE A 178 -16.00 6.19 -8.05
CA PHE A 178 -14.88 7.03 -8.49
C PHE A 178 -13.76 6.22 -9.13
N TYR A 179 -13.38 5.08 -8.54
CA TYR A 179 -12.36 4.21 -9.09
C TYR A 179 -12.86 3.29 -10.19
N ASN A 180 -14.17 3.21 -10.47
CA ASN A 180 -14.73 2.17 -11.35
C ASN A 180 -14.32 0.75 -10.90
N SER A 181 -14.48 0.49 -9.60
CA SER A 181 -14.06 -0.76 -8.96
C SER A 181 -15.03 -1.90 -9.29
N SER A 182 -14.50 -3.11 -9.48
CA SER A 182 -15.28 -4.33 -9.73
C SER A 182 -15.68 -5.07 -8.45
N TRP A 183 -15.88 -4.34 -7.35
CA TRP A 183 -16.26 -4.90 -6.05
C TRP A 183 -17.59 -5.65 -6.12
N ASP A 184 -17.61 -6.87 -5.59
CA ASP A 184 -18.85 -7.63 -5.39
C ASP A 184 -19.51 -7.18 -4.09
N ASN A 185 -20.69 -6.56 -4.18
CA ASN A 185 -21.40 -6.05 -3.02
C ASN A 185 -21.88 -7.12 -2.02
N SER A 186 -21.84 -8.42 -2.38
CA SER A 186 -22.06 -9.50 -1.42
C SER A 186 -20.87 -9.70 -0.46
N ILE A 187 -19.71 -9.14 -0.79
CA ILE A 187 -18.51 -9.18 0.04
C ILE A 187 -18.56 -8.02 1.04
N PRO A 188 -18.61 -8.31 2.36
CA PRO A 188 -18.57 -7.26 3.38
C PRO A 188 -17.16 -6.66 3.48
N PHE A 189 -17.09 -5.38 3.82
CA PHE A 189 -15.87 -4.76 4.29
C PHE A 189 -15.81 -4.87 5.81
N GLU A 190 -14.74 -5.44 6.36
CA GLU A 190 -14.59 -5.65 7.80
C GLU A 190 -13.49 -4.75 8.40
N ALA A 191 -13.84 -3.98 9.43
CA ALA A 191 -12.89 -3.19 10.19
C ALA A 191 -12.68 -3.85 11.57
N ALA A 192 -11.48 -4.38 11.80
CA ALA A 192 -11.09 -5.04 13.03
C ALA A 192 -10.21 -4.12 13.88
N PHE A 193 -10.63 -3.91 15.13
CA PHE A 193 -9.94 -3.06 16.10
C PHE A 193 -9.42 -3.88 17.28
N TYR A 194 -8.31 -3.47 17.88
CA TYR A 194 -7.78 -4.05 19.12
C TYR A 194 -7.07 -3.00 19.97
N PRO A 195 -6.98 -3.17 21.30
CA PRO A 195 -6.39 -2.16 22.18
C PRO A 195 -4.87 -2.03 21.99
N LEU A 196 -4.40 -0.78 21.98
CA LEU A 196 -3.00 -0.38 22.01
C LEU A 196 -2.77 0.56 23.22
N PRO A 197 -2.53 0.02 24.42
CA PRO A 197 -2.36 0.84 25.62
C PRO A 197 -1.10 1.71 25.53
N ASN A 198 -1.14 2.88 26.18
CA ASN A 198 0.00 3.78 26.35
C ASN A 198 0.66 4.29 25.04
N SER A 199 -0.01 4.13 23.89
CA SER A 199 0.44 4.70 22.62
C SER A 199 0.04 6.17 22.49
N LYS A 200 0.75 6.90 21.63
CA LYS A 200 0.42 8.30 21.24
C LYS A 200 -0.52 8.40 20.04
N GLY A 201 -0.77 7.29 19.34
CA GLY A 201 -1.63 7.24 18.16
C GLY A 201 -2.13 5.82 17.90
N PHE A 202 -2.89 5.66 16.82
CA PHE A 202 -3.37 4.35 16.35
C PHE A 202 -2.51 3.84 15.19
N THR A 203 -2.62 2.54 14.89
CA THR A 203 -2.06 1.95 13.66
C THR A 203 -3.13 1.82 12.59
N ALA A 204 -2.74 1.75 11.32
CA ALA A 204 -3.66 1.54 10.22
C ALA A 204 -3.03 0.60 9.20
N SER A 205 -3.79 -0.40 8.77
CA SER A 205 -3.40 -1.30 7.69
C SER A 205 -4.64 -1.85 7.02
N ALA A 206 -4.55 -2.12 5.72
CA ALA A 206 -5.64 -2.75 4.99
C ALA A 206 -5.13 -3.82 4.03
N PHE A 207 -5.91 -4.88 3.91
CA PHE A 207 -5.62 -6.04 3.07
C PHE A 207 -6.90 -6.82 2.77
N CYS A 208 -6.94 -7.46 1.60
CA CYS A 208 -8.16 -8.14 1.12
C CYS A 208 -9.39 -7.22 1.26
N ASN A 209 -10.41 -7.62 2.00
CA ASN A 209 -11.61 -6.85 2.34
C ASN A 209 -11.62 -6.32 3.78
N ASN A 210 -10.43 -6.11 4.38
CA ASN A 210 -10.29 -5.77 5.79
C ASN A 210 -9.49 -4.50 6.00
N PHE A 211 -9.95 -3.68 6.95
CA PHE A 211 -9.16 -2.68 7.64
C PHE A 211 -8.82 -3.17 9.05
N VAL A 212 -7.61 -2.89 9.52
CA VAL A 212 -7.13 -3.29 10.84
C VAL A 212 -6.43 -2.12 11.51
N SER A 213 -6.80 -1.88 12.77
CA SER A 213 -6.22 -0.80 13.58
C SER A 213 -6.07 -1.17 15.06
N ALA A 214 -4.87 -0.95 15.57
CA ALA A 214 -4.62 -0.89 17.00
C ALA A 214 -5.00 0.51 17.50
N ILE A 215 -5.98 0.63 18.39
CA ILE A 215 -6.49 1.92 18.87
C ILE A 215 -6.11 2.18 20.31
N GLN A 216 -5.81 3.44 20.60
CA GLN A 216 -5.66 3.90 21.98
C GLN A 216 -6.97 3.72 22.74
N THR A 217 -6.87 3.42 24.03
CA THR A 217 -8.05 3.30 24.90
C THR A 217 -8.69 4.65 25.24
N ASP A 218 -8.05 5.76 24.86
CA ASP A 218 -8.51 7.14 25.00
C ASP A 218 -8.45 7.91 23.66
N LEU A 219 -8.76 7.23 22.55
CA LEU A 219 -8.73 7.81 21.20
C LEU A 219 -9.57 9.10 21.14
N LYS A 220 -8.93 10.19 20.75
CA LYS A 220 -9.52 11.54 20.83
C LYS A 220 -10.31 11.98 19.60
N SER A 221 -10.09 11.33 18.45
CA SER A 221 -10.58 11.83 17.16
C SER A 221 -11.03 10.67 16.26
N HIS A 222 -12.35 10.44 16.21
CA HIS A 222 -12.94 9.46 15.30
C HIS A 222 -12.83 9.91 13.83
N LYS A 223 -12.93 11.21 13.55
CA LYS A 223 -12.78 11.74 12.18
C LYS A 223 -11.40 11.40 11.59
N ASP A 224 -10.33 11.53 12.38
CA ASP A 224 -8.98 11.23 11.92
C ASP A 224 -8.82 9.71 11.69
N LEU A 225 -9.39 8.90 12.59
CA LEU A 225 -9.43 7.45 12.43
C LEU A 225 -10.15 7.04 11.13
N PHE A 226 -11.35 7.57 10.88
CA PHE A 226 -12.13 7.23 9.71
C PHE A 226 -11.55 7.80 8.41
N SER A 227 -10.92 8.97 8.46
CA SER A 227 -10.16 9.51 7.34
C SER A 227 -9.04 8.57 6.91
N VAL A 228 -8.22 8.13 7.87
CA VAL A 228 -7.12 7.19 7.62
C VAL A 228 -7.64 5.80 7.23
N MET A 229 -8.72 5.33 7.88
CA MET A 229 -9.38 4.07 7.49
C MET A 229 -9.80 4.09 6.03
N MET A 230 -10.40 5.19 5.59
CA MET A 230 -10.82 5.33 4.20
C MET A 230 -9.64 5.48 3.25
N HIS A 231 -8.56 6.19 3.61
CA HIS A 231 -7.30 6.20 2.85
C HIS A 231 -6.82 4.77 2.54
N GLU A 232 -6.67 3.94 3.57
CA GLU A 232 -6.24 2.54 3.40
C GLU A 232 -7.26 1.70 2.62
N THR A 233 -8.55 1.96 2.80
CA THR A 233 -9.63 1.30 2.06
C THR A 233 -9.60 1.66 0.57
N TYR A 234 -9.25 2.90 0.20
CA TYR A 234 -9.18 3.32 -1.18
C TYR A 234 -8.04 2.66 -1.95
N HIS A 235 -6.96 2.24 -1.27
CA HIS A 235 -5.95 1.37 -1.89
C HIS A 235 -6.54 0.01 -2.31
N ILE A 236 -7.35 -0.61 -1.46
CA ILE A 236 -8.06 -1.85 -1.80
C ILE A 236 -8.98 -1.61 -3.00
N ILE A 237 -9.81 -0.57 -2.95
CA ILE A 237 -10.77 -0.27 -4.02
C ILE A 237 -10.06 -0.01 -5.35
N TYR A 238 -8.93 0.70 -5.32
CA TYR A 238 -8.06 0.91 -6.48
C TYR A 238 -7.52 -0.43 -7.01
N ASP A 239 -7.02 -1.32 -6.14
CA ASP A 239 -6.52 -2.63 -6.55
C ASP A 239 -7.60 -3.54 -7.15
N GLU A 240 -8.87 -3.33 -6.77
CA GLU A 240 -10.04 -4.08 -7.24
C GLU A 240 -10.71 -3.50 -8.49
N GLN A 241 -10.04 -2.59 -9.21
CA GLN A 241 -10.43 -2.26 -10.59
C GLN A 241 -10.22 -3.47 -11.52
N SER A 242 -11.06 -3.58 -12.55
CA SER A 242 -10.95 -4.66 -13.52
C SER A 242 -9.65 -4.57 -14.33
N LEU A 243 -9.24 -5.70 -14.92
CA LEU A 243 -8.06 -5.74 -15.81
C LEU A 243 -8.18 -4.77 -16.99
N GLU A 244 -9.40 -4.61 -17.54
CA GLU A 244 -9.69 -3.68 -18.63
C GLU A 244 -9.39 -2.23 -18.19
N VAL A 245 -9.96 -1.80 -17.05
CA VAL A 245 -9.74 -0.47 -16.50
C VAL A 245 -8.25 -0.22 -16.23
N LYS A 246 -7.53 -1.19 -15.64
CA LYS A 246 -6.09 -1.06 -15.40
C LYS A 246 -5.28 -0.93 -16.69
N ARG A 247 -5.65 -1.65 -17.76
CA ARG A 247 -5.00 -1.56 -19.08
C ARG A 247 -5.29 -0.23 -19.77
N GLU A 248 -6.52 0.28 -19.65
CA GLU A 248 -6.87 1.61 -20.15
C GLU A 248 -6.05 2.69 -19.45
N MET A 249 -6.03 2.70 -18.11
CA MET A 249 -5.23 3.65 -17.33
C MET A 249 -3.75 3.61 -17.72
N ASP A 250 -3.16 2.41 -17.78
CA ASP A 250 -1.78 2.22 -18.21
C ASP A 250 -1.52 2.76 -19.62
N THR A 251 -2.46 2.53 -20.56
CA THR A 251 -2.39 3.07 -21.93
C THR A 251 -2.44 4.60 -21.93
N TYR A 252 -3.37 5.20 -21.18
CA TYR A 252 -3.49 6.66 -21.09
C TYR A 252 -2.18 7.31 -20.60
N PHE A 253 -1.52 6.76 -19.58
CA PHE A 253 -0.24 7.28 -19.10
C PHE A 253 0.92 7.03 -20.08
N LYS A 254 0.96 5.88 -20.76
CA LYS A 254 2.01 5.54 -21.73
C LYS A 254 1.95 6.43 -22.97
N GLU A 255 0.75 6.64 -23.51
CA GLU A 255 0.53 7.41 -24.75
C GLU A 255 0.54 8.93 -24.54
N ASN A 256 0.31 9.42 -23.32
CA ASN A 256 0.34 10.86 -23.03
C ASN A 256 1.73 11.46 -23.36
N LYS A 257 1.79 12.64 -23.98
CA LYS A 257 3.06 13.23 -24.47
C LYS A 257 3.93 13.83 -23.36
N SER A 258 3.38 14.06 -22.18
CA SER A 258 4.09 14.67 -21.06
C SER A 258 5.30 13.82 -20.65
N LYS A 259 6.43 14.48 -20.38
CA LYS A 259 7.62 13.82 -19.80
C LYS A 259 7.37 13.35 -18.37
N CYS A 260 6.37 13.92 -17.70
CA CYS A 260 6.01 13.61 -16.32
C CYS A 260 5.10 12.40 -16.18
N SER A 261 4.52 11.89 -17.29
CA SER A 261 3.41 10.93 -17.21
C SER A 261 3.78 9.66 -16.42
N ASN A 262 5.00 9.14 -16.58
CA ASN A 262 5.46 7.96 -15.87
C ASN A 262 5.53 8.17 -14.34
N TYR A 263 6.17 9.25 -13.87
CA TYR A 263 6.28 9.51 -12.42
C TYR A 263 4.93 9.91 -11.81
N SER A 264 4.10 10.63 -12.55
CA SER A 264 2.73 10.91 -12.11
C SER A 264 1.91 9.63 -11.95
N TYR A 265 2.06 8.64 -12.84
CA TYR A 265 1.37 7.37 -12.71
C TYR A 265 1.81 6.60 -11.45
N GLN A 266 3.11 6.56 -11.19
CA GLN A 266 3.66 5.89 -10.01
C GLN A 266 3.19 6.52 -8.70
N LEU A 267 2.95 7.83 -8.70
CA LEU A 267 2.43 8.61 -7.57
C LEU A 267 0.91 8.49 -7.38
N LEU A 268 0.18 8.15 -8.43
CA LEU A 268 -1.28 8.27 -8.52
C LEU A 268 -2.03 7.57 -7.37
N ASN A 269 -1.70 6.32 -7.05
CA ASN A 269 -2.48 5.53 -6.07
C ASN A 269 -2.47 6.20 -4.68
N GLU A 270 -1.30 6.59 -4.17
CA GLU A 270 -1.15 7.30 -2.90
C GLU A 270 -1.82 8.68 -2.93
N VAL A 271 -1.69 9.40 -4.03
CA VAL A 271 -2.35 10.70 -4.19
C VAL A 271 -3.86 10.55 -4.14
N LEU A 272 -4.45 9.60 -4.87
CA LEU A 272 -5.90 9.41 -4.88
C LEU A 272 -6.42 8.92 -3.52
N ALA A 273 -5.72 7.99 -2.87
CA ALA A 273 -6.08 7.55 -1.51
C ALA A 273 -6.06 8.73 -0.51
N THR A 274 -5.03 9.59 -0.60
CA THR A 274 -4.91 10.81 0.22
C THR A 274 -6.03 11.81 -0.08
N VAL A 275 -6.33 12.04 -1.36
CA VAL A 275 -7.39 12.95 -1.82
C VAL A 275 -8.76 12.51 -1.30
N LEU A 276 -9.08 11.22 -1.41
CA LEU A 276 -10.39 10.72 -1.03
C LEU A 276 -10.50 10.51 0.49
N GLY A 277 -9.46 9.99 1.14
CA GLY A 277 -9.44 9.80 2.60
C GLY A 277 -9.21 11.11 3.34
N ASN A 278 -8.00 11.63 3.26
CA ASN A 278 -7.54 12.78 4.05
C ASN A 278 -8.02 14.14 3.54
N GLY A 279 -8.43 14.23 2.28
CA GLY A 279 -9.13 15.40 1.73
C GLY A 279 -10.65 15.30 1.90
N TYR A 280 -11.28 14.44 1.09
CA TYR A 280 -12.74 14.40 0.93
C TYR A 280 -13.47 13.87 2.17
N VAL A 281 -13.10 12.69 2.68
CA VAL A 281 -13.75 12.11 3.87
C VAL A 281 -13.51 13.01 5.07
N TYR A 282 -12.27 13.48 5.29
CA TYR A 282 -12.00 14.46 6.34
C TYR A 282 -12.88 15.71 6.23
N GLU A 283 -12.95 16.36 5.05
CA GLU A 283 -13.77 17.56 4.86
C GLU A 283 -15.23 17.30 5.23
N LYS A 284 -15.77 16.14 4.84
CA LYS A 284 -17.16 15.79 5.10
C LYS A 284 -17.43 15.49 6.58
N LEU A 285 -16.45 14.96 7.31
CA LEU A 285 -16.56 14.66 8.74
C LEU A 285 -16.28 15.89 9.63
N ASP A 286 -15.35 16.76 9.24
CA ASP A 286 -14.97 17.96 10.00
C ASP A 286 -15.81 19.20 9.64
N GLY A 287 -16.43 19.19 8.45
CA GLY A 287 -17.17 20.33 7.90
C GLY A 287 -16.28 21.36 7.19
N LYS A 288 -14.97 21.16 7.17
CA LYS A 288 -13.99 22.00 6.46
C LYS A 288 -12.78 21.17 6.05
N VAL A 289 -12.08 21.66 5.03
CA VAL A 289 -10.83 21.06 4.55
C VAL A 289 -9.75 21.23 5.63
N ASP A 290 -8.95 20.19 5.87
CA ASP A 290 -7.78 20.32 6.73
C ASP A 290 -6.78 21.30 6.09
N ALA A 291 -6.44 22.35 6.83
CA ALA A 291 -5.46 23.36 6.43
C ALA A 291 -4.01 22.85 6.61
N GLY A 292 -3.82 21.82 7.43
CA GLY A 292 -2.54 21.16 7.66
C GLY A 292 -2.09 20.29 6.48
N GLU A 293 -1.03 19.52 6.70
CA GLU A 293 -0.55 18.54 5.74
C GLU A 293 -1.43 17.29 5.78
N TRP A 294 -1.91 16.85 4.62
CA TRP A 294 -2.72 15.63 4.50
C TRP A 294 -1.87 14.38 4.49
N TYR A 295 -0.57 14.51 4.18
CA TYR A 295 0.37 13.40 4.14
C TYR A 295 1.78 13.89 4.46
N ASN A 296 2.60 13.06 5.09
CA ASN A 296 3.95 13.48 5.51
C ASN A 296 4.97 13.54 4.35
N ASN A 297 4.73 12.80 3.28
CA ASN A 297 5.55 12.87 2.07
C ASN A 297 5.15 14.10 1.23
N LYS A 298 6.12 15.00 0.99
CA LYS A 298 6.00 16.24 0.19
C LYS A 298 5.24 16.03 -1.12
N TYR A 299 5.64 15.03 -1.91
CA TYR A 299 5.14 14.82 -3.27
C TYR A 299 3.67 14.40 -3.25
N ILE A 300 3.33 13.46 -2.36
CA ILE A 300 1.96 12.98 -2.17
C ILE A 300 1.07 14.12 -1.66
N ASN A 301 1.50 14.83 -0.62
CA ASN A 301 0.72 15.92 -0.03
C ASN A 301 0.43 17.06 -1.02
N LEU A 302 1.47 17.56 -1.69
CA LEU A 302 1.33 18.69 -2.62
C LEU A 302 0.47 18.31 -3.82
N MET A 303 0.66 17.12 -4.40
CA MET A 303 -0.14 16.68 -5.53
C MET A 303 -1.58 16.34 -5.13
N ALA A 304 -1.81 15.78 -3.94
CA ALA A 304 -3.15 15.52 -3.41
C ALA A 304 -3.95 16.82 -3.25
N LYS A 305 -3.36 17.84 -2.62
CA LYS A 305 -3.99 19.16 -2.51
C LYS A 305 -4.25 19.79 -3.88
N GLN A 306 -3.32 19.63 -4.82
CA GLN A 306 -3.43 20.19 -6.17
C GLN A 306 -4.58 19.58 -6.99
N ILE A 307 -4.79 18.26 -6.91
CA ILE A 307 -5.83 17.55 -7.68
C ILE A 307 -7.19 17.55 -6.97
N TYR A 308 -7.25 17.94 -5.70
CA TYR A 308 -8.46 17.85 -4.88
C TYR A 308 -9.72 18.47 -5.51
N PRO A 309 -9.68 19.69 -6.10
CA PRO A 309 -10.86 20.27 -6.73
C PRO A 309 -11.43 19.41 -7.87
N LEU A 310 -10.56 18.83 -8.72
CA LEU A 310 -10.98 17.96 -9.82
C LEU A 310 -11.59 16.65 -9.29
N ALA A 311 -10.97 16.04 -8.28
CA ALA A 311 -11.49 14.82 -7.69
C ALA A 311 -12.87 15.04 -7.05
N LYS A 312 -13.04 16.16 -6.33
CA LYS A 312 -14.32 16.55 -5.74
C LYS A 312 -15.40 16.73 -6.80
N GLU A 313 -15.09 17.38 -7.92
CA GLU A 313 -16.01 17.51 -9.05
C GLU A 313 -16.46 16.14 -9.58
N TYR A 314 -15.53 15.21 -9.80
CA TYR A 314 -15.85 13.85 -10.28
C TYR A 314 -16.73 13.08 -9.28
N ILE A 315 -16.44 13.21 -8.00
CA ILE A 315 -17.24 12.60 -6.93
C ILE A 315 -18.66 13.16 -6.92
N GLU A 316 -18.82 14.48 -6.99
CA GLU A 316 -20.13 15.15 -7.00
C GLU A 316 -20.96 14.78 -8.24
N GLN A 317 -20.30 14.61 -9.39
CA GLN A 317 -20.90 14.13 -10.64
C GLN A 317 -21.15 12.61 -10.65
N LYS A 318 -20.73 11.87 -9.61
CA LYS A 318 -20.74 10.40 -9.56
C LYS A 318 -20.07 9.77 -10.78
N LYS A 319 -18.97 10.38 -11.21
CA LYS A 319 -18.24 10.03 -12.42
C LYS A 319 -17.00 9.20 -12.08
N PRO A 320 -16.77 8.06 -12.74
CA PRO A 320 -15.52 7.31 -12.60
C PRO A 320 -14.34 8.07 -13.21
N ILE A 321 -13.13 7.76 -12.74
CA ILE A 321 -11.88 8.17 -13.39
C ILE A 321 -11.90 7.67 -14.84
N ASP A 322 -11.64 8.58 -15.76
CA ASP A 322 -11.54 8.32 -17.19
C ASP A 322 -10.26 8.95 -17.76
N LYS A 323 -10.10 8.87 -19.08
CA LYS A 323 -8.96 9.48 -19.77
C LYS A 323 -8.84 10.99 -19.51
N ASN A 324 -9.96 11.70 -19.46
CA ASN A 324 -9.96 13.15 -19.25
C ASN A 324 -9.48 13.52 -17.84
N PHE A 325 -9.89 12.77 -16.82
CA PHE A 325 -9.34 12.92 -15.46
C PHE A 325 -7.83 12.72 -15.45
N ILE A 326 -7.35 11.65 -16.09
CA ILE A 326 -5.92 11.32 -16.13
C ILE A 326 -5.11 12.37 -16.90
N ASP A 327 -5.59 12.85 -18.05
CA ASP A 327 -4.92 13.89 -18.81
C ASP A 327 -4.81 15.20 -18.01
N GLN A 328 -5.88 15.59 -17.29
CA GLN A 328 -5.85 16.76 -16.40
C GLN A 328 -4.94 16.56 -15.19
N TYR A 329 -4.92 15.36 -14.59
CA TYR A 329 -4.00 15.02 -13.52
C TYR A 329 -2.53 15.17 -13.96
N ILE A 330 -2.18 14.62 -15.14
CA ILE A 330 -0.84 14.76 -15.71
C ILE A 330 -0.52 16.23 -16.01
N GLN A 331 -1.47 16.98 -16.55
CA GLN A 331 -1.30 18.42 -16.83
C GLN A 331 -1.05 19.22 -15.56
N LEU A 332 -1.78 18.94 -14.48
CA LEU A 332 -1.61 19.60 -13.19
C LEU A 332 -0.24 19.27 -12.57
N TYR A 333 0.22 18.02 -12.71
CA TYR A 333 1.58 17.64 -12.32
C TYR A 333 2.61 18.45 -13.12
N GLU A 334 2.52 18.46 -14.45
CA GLU A 334 3.50 19.11 -15.32
C GLU A 334 3.52 20.63 -15.16
N ALA A 335 2.38 21.26 -14.96
CA ALA A 335 2.29 22.72 -14.82
C ALA A 335 2.81 23.23 -13.47
N ASN A 336 2.57 22.48 -12.38
CA ASN A 336 2.89 22.93 -11.03
C ASN A 336 4.20 22.34 -10.49
N PHE A 337 4.59 21.15 -10.98
CA PHE A 337 5.72 20.38 -10.46
C PHE A 337 6.62 19.77 -11.55
N PRO A 338 7.00 20.52 -12.62
CA PRO A 338 7.73 19.98 -13.76
C PRO A 338 9.09 19.37 -13.38
N ASP A 339 9.75 19.90 -12.35
CA ASP A 339 11.10 19.50 -11.96
C ASP A 339 11.15 18.24 -11.06
N TRP A 340 10.01 17.75 -10.58
CA TRP A 340 9.97 16.55 -9.73
C TRP A 340 10.49 15.28 -10.41
N ILE A 341 10.52 15.25 -11.75
CA ILE A 341 11.15 14.15 -12.51
C ILE A 341 12.68 14.16 -12.43
N ASN A 342 13.27 15.22 -11.86
CA ASN A 342 14.70 15.39 -11.66
C ASN A 342 15.11 15.35 -10.19
N GLU A 343 14.16 15.53 -9.26
CA GLU A 343 14.39 15.43 -7.82
C GLU A 343 14.63 13.97 -7.40
N LEU A 344 15.83 13.66 -6.92
CA LEU A 344 16.22 12.29 -6.53
C LEU A 344 15.32 11.69 -5.46
N GLU A 345 14.88 12.50 -4.48
CA GLU A 345 13.97 12.05 -3.41
C GLU A 345 12.64 11.55 -3.96
N ASN A 346 12.10 12.19 -5.01
CA ASN A 346 10.90 11.72 -5.69
C ASN A 346 11.18 10.45 -6.50
N ILE A 347 12.09 10.54 -7.46
CA ILE A 347 12.26 9.48 -8.46
C ILE A 347 12.80 8.18 -7.85
N MET A 348 13.60 8.26 -6.78
CA MET A 348 14.14 7.08 -6.09
C MET A 348 13.15 6.44 -5.11
N THR A 349 11.97 7.03 -4.88
CA THR A 349 10.86 6.37 -4.19
C THR A 349 10.42 5.09 -4.93
N TYR A 350 10.61 5.08 -6.26
CA TYR A 350 10.29 3.98 -7.15
C TYR A 350 11.54 3.56 -7.94
N ARG A 351 12.26 2.55 -7.46
CA ARG A 351 13.62 2.25 -7.92
C ARG A 351 13.86 0.80 -8.26
N TYR A 352 14.63 0.56 -9.31
CA TYR A 352 15.27 -0.71 -9.62
C TYR A 352 16.78 -0.48 -9.52
N VAL A 353 17.46 -1.16 -8.60
CA VAL A 353 18.91 -0.99 -8.41
C VAL A 353 19.64 -2.28 -8.78
N ILE A 354 20.59 -2.17 -9.70
CA ILE A 354 21.54 -3.24 -10.02
C ILE A 354 22.93 -2.80 -9.54
N THR A 355 23.61 -3.64 -8.79
CA THR A 355 24.98 -3.41 -8.33
C THR A 355 25.74 -4.74 -8.30
N GLU A 356 27.07 -4.71 -8.31
CA GLU A 356 27.92 -5.88 -8.04
C GLU A 356 28.43 -5.91 -6.57
N ASN A 357 27.90 -5.02 -5.73
CA ASN A 357 28.21 -4.92 -4.30
C ASN A 357 26.92 -4.77 -3.48
N GLU A 358 26.47 -5.85 -2.85
CA GLU A 358 25.22 -5.88 -2.07
C GLU A 358 25.16 -4.84 -0.94
N LYS A 359 26.30 -4.37 -0.42
CA LYS A 359 26.33 -3.30 0.59
C LYS A 359 25.64 -2.02 0.07
N ASP A 360 25.71 -1.77 -1.23
CA ASP A 360 25.11 -0.59 -1.84
C ASP A 360 23.59 -0.56 -1.66
N PHE A 361 22.90 -1.71 -1.58
CA PHE A 361 21.46 -1.72 -1.30
C PHE A 361 21.13 -1.09 0.05
N ARG A 362 21.93 -1.40 1.07
CA ARG A 362 21.77 -0.80 2.41
C ARG A 362 22.11 0.68 2.38
N ASP A 363 23.13 1.07 1.64
CA ASP A 363 23.51 2.47 1.53
C ASP A 363 22.39 3.25 0.82
N ILE A 364 21.90 2.81 -0.35
CA ILE A 364 20.74 3.39 -1.05
C ILE A 364 19.52 3.51 -0.15
N ASN A 365 19.21 2.49 0.66
CA ASN A 365 18.07 2.55 1.59
C ASN A 365 18.23 3.56 2.72
N LYS A 366 19.46 3.92 3.09
CA LYS A 366 19.73 5.00 4.05
C LYS A 366 19.59 6.38 3.41
N ILE A 367 20.03 6.52 2.16
CA ILE A 367 19.96 7.77 1.39
C ILE A 367 18.50 8.08 1.05
N PHE A 368 17.81 7.10 0.45
CA PHE A 368 16.42 7.19 0.02
C PHE A 368 15.54 6.29 0.89
N ARG A 369 15.22 6.82 2.07
CA ARG A 369 14.49 6.07 3.11
C ARG A 369 13.07 5.70 2.68
N TYR A 370 12.35 6.66 2.11
CA TYR A 370 11.00 6.43 1.60
C TYR A 370 11.06 5.54 0.35
N ARG A 371 10.18 4.54 0.30
CA ARG A 371 10.13 3.55 -0.78
C ARG A 371 8.71 3.04 -0.93
N SER A 372 8.16 3.21 -2.13
CA SER A 372 6.85 2.65 -2.47
C SER A 372 7.01 1.41 -3.34
N ARG A 373 8.06 1.35 -4.17
CA ARG A 373 8.36 0.17 -4.99
C ARG A 373 9.87 0.02 -5.21
N THR A 374 10.41 -1.16 -4.93
CA THR A 374 11.84 -1.44 -5.08
C THR A 374 12.08 -2.81 -5.69
N GLU A 375 13.01 -2.88 -6.63
CA GLU A 375 13.59 -4.15 -7.13
C GLU A 375 15.12 -4.08 -7.06
N TYR A 376 15.77 -5.21 -6.79
CA TYR A 376 17.20 -5.32 -6.55
C TYR A 376 17.77 -6.52 -7.29
N GLU A 377 18.92 -6.34 -7.95
CA GLU A 377 19.72 -7.44 -8.54
C GLU A 377 21.20 -7.19 -8.21
N ASP A 378 21.91 -8.23 -7.79
CA ASP A 378 23.31 -8.19 -7.31
C ASP A 378 24.33 -8.46 -8.43
N GLN A 379 23.87 -8.52 -9.68
CA GLN A 379 24.71 -8.79 -10.83
C GLN A 379 24.33 -7.92 -12.02
N ILE A 380 25.32 -7.25 -12.63
CA ILE A 380 25.14 -6.52 -13.90
C ILE A 380 25.36 -7.48 -15.05
N THR A 381 24.27 -8.08 -15.54
CA THR A 381 24.24 -9.02 -16.67
C THR A 381 23.26 -8.54 -17.72
N GLU A 382 23.31 -9.16 -18.90
CA GLU A 382 22.31 -8.92 -19.94
C GLU A 382 20.89 -9.22 -19.43
N ASN A 383 20.70 -10.31 -18.69
CA ASN A 383 19.40 -10.70 -18.15
C ASN A 383 18.86 -9.70 -17.11
N SER A 384 19.68 -9.27 -16.15
CA SER A 384 19.23 -8.31 -15.14
C SER A 384 18.89 -6.94 -15.74
N ILE A 385 19.63 -6.51 -16.78
CA ILE A 385 19.30 -5.28 -17.52
C ILE A 385 17.98 -5.43 -18.30
N GLU A 386 17.71 -6.59 -18.93
CA GLU A 386 16.44 -6.79 -19.63
C GLU A 386 15.26 -6.80 -18.66
N LYS A 387 15.37 -7.46 -17.50
CA LYS A 387 14.34 -7.37 -16.44
C LYS A 387 14.09 -5.93 -16.00
N MET A 388 15.16 -5.18 -15.71
CA MET A 388 15.06 -3.77 -15.32
C MET A 388 14.32 -2.92 -16.36
N LYS A 389 14.61 -3.13 -17.65
CA LYS A 389 13.96 -2.42 -18.77
C LYS A 389 12.47 -2.70 -18.91
N GLN A 390 11.98 -3.83 -18.39
CA GLN A 390 10.55 -4.16 -18.41
C GLN A 390 9.75 -3.38 -17.36
N THR A 391 10.42 -2.62 -16.49
CA THR A 391 9.78 -1.85 -15.43
C THR A 391 9.78 -0.33 -15.72
N PRO A 392 8.73 0.39 -15.32
CA PRO A 392 8.67 1.86 -15.39
C PRO A 392 9.49 2.57 -14.29
N LEU A 393 10.15 1.81 -13.41
CA LEU A 393 10.90 2.32 -12.27
C LEU A 393 12.10 3.17 -12.71
N THR A 394 12.54 4.05 -11.81
CA THR A 394 13.87 4.66 -11.93
C THR A 394 14.93 3.58 -11.88
N LYS A 395 15.80 3.56 -12.87
CA LYS A 395 16.81 2.53 -13.06
C LYS A 395 18.12 3.06 -12.50
N MET A 396 18.77 2.32 -11.61
CA MET A 396 20.09 2.66 -11.09
C MET A 396 21.05 1.50 -11.31
N VAL A 397 22.17 1.76 -11.96
CA VAL A 397 23.24 0.78 -12.17
C VAL A 397 24.52 1.30 -11.53
N ILE A 398 25.01 0.58 -10.51
CA ILE A 398 26.22 0.92 -9.77
C ILE A 398 27.33 -0.03 -10.21
N ILE A 399 28.26 0.48 -10.99
CA ILE A 399 29.39 -0.25 -11.56
C ILE A 399 30.58 -0.09 -10.62
N SER A 400 31.02 -1.17 -10.00
CA SER A 400 32.20 -1.19 -9.12
C SER A 400 33.38 -1.99 -9.70
N LYS A 401 33.13 -2.82 -10.72
CA LYS A 401 34.14 -3.65 -11.40
C LYS A 401 33.93 -3.60 -12.92
N ASP A 402 35.00 -3.86 -13.68
CA ASP A 402 35.00 -3.89 -15.15
C ASP A 402 34.21 -2.74 -15.81
N SER A 403 34.54 -1.49 -15.44
CA SER A 403 33.84 -0.30 -15.92
C SER A 403 33.69 -0.27 -17.44
N LYS A 404 34.74 -0.66 -18.17
CA LYS A 404 34.73 -0.66 -19.65
C LYS A 404 33.73 -1.66 -20.22
N GLY A 405 33.70 -2.90 -19.70
CA GLY A 405 32.76 -3.93 -20.14
C GLY A 405 31.31 -3.58 -19.81
N LYS A 406 31.04 -3.14 -18.58
CA LYS A 406 29.68 -2.78 -18.14
C LYS A 406 29.12 -1.55 -18.85
N ILE A 407 29.93 -0.51 -19.06
CA ILE A 407 29.52 0.66 -19.85
C ILE A 407 29.19 0.25 -21.28
N LYS A 408 29.98 -0.63 -21.91
CA LYS A 408 29.70 -1.16 -23.25
C LYS A 408 28.37 -1.93 -23.27
N LEU A 409 28.13 -2.76 -22.27
CA LEU A 409 26.88 -3.50 -22.13
C LEU A 409 25.68 -2.55 -22.03
N LEU A 410 25.74 -1.54 -21.17
CA LEU A 410 24.66 -0.55 -21.02
C LEU A 410 24.40 0.21 -22.35
N LYS A 411 25.45 0.63 -23.05
CA LYS A 411 25.33 1.29 -24.37
C LYS A 411 24.64 0.41 -25.41
N ASN A 412 24.86 -0.89 -25.36
CA ASN A 412 24.20 -1.84 -26.26
C ASN A 412 22.71 -2.04 -25.91
N LYS A 413 22.32 -1.79 -24.66
CA LYS A 413 20.99 -2.11 -24.13
C LYS A 413 20.04 -0.92 -24.05
N PHE A 414 20.57 0.29 -23.91
CA PHE A 414 19.80 1.54 -23.88
C PHE A 414 20.16 2.40 -25.10
N ASN A 415 19.17 2.68 -25.94
CA ASN A 415 19.36 3.44 -27.18
C ASN A 415 19.83 4.88 -26.92
N GLU A 416 19.40 5.44 -25.80
CA GLU A 416 19.71 6.78 -25.31
C GLU A 416 21.20 6.95 -25.00
N LEU A 417 21.92 5.84 -24.76
CA LEU A 417 23.35 5.85 -24.43
C LEU A 417 24.27 5.76 -25.65
N LYS A 418 23.74 5.65 -26.88
CA LYS A 418 24.56 5.51 -28.11
C LYS A 418 25.64 6.59 -28.23
N ASN A 419 25.29 7.83 -27.91
CA ASN A 419 26.19 9.00 -27.98
C ASN A 419 26.75 9.41 -26.61
N TRP A 420 26.45 8.67 -25.54
CA TRP A 420 26.89 8.99 -24.18
C TRP A 420 28.41 8.84 -24.06
N LYS A 421 29.10 9.91 -23.65
CA LYS A 421 30.58 9.97 -23.56
C LYS A 421 31.08 9.69 -22.15
N ALA A 422 30.87 8.45 -21.68
CA ALA A 422 31.41 7.99 -20.40
C ALA A 422 32.92 7.71 -20.48
N ASN A 423 33.67 8.13 -19.46
CA ASN A 423 35.06 7.71 -19.28
C ASN A 423 35.14 6.56 -18.25
N PRO A 424 35.42 5.31 -18.66
CA PRO A 424 35.47 4.17 -17.74
C PRO A 424 36.58 4.30 -16.68
N ASP A 425 37.58 5.17 -16.92
CA ASP A 425 38.72 5.35 -16.03
C ASP A 425 38.42 6.32 -14.88
N LYS A 426 37.38 7.15 -15.00
CA LYS A 426 36.98 8.15 -14.00
C LYS A 426 35.71 7.76 -13.27
N GLU A 427 35.58 8.24 -12.03
CA GLU A 427 34.31 8.17 -11.32
C GLU A 427 33.32 9.18 -11.88
N PHE A 428 32.04 8.80 -11.91
CA PHE A 428 30.95 9.67 -12.31
C PHE A 428 29.62 9.13 -11.79
N ALA A 429 28.62 10.00 -11.76
CA ALA A 429 27.22 9.65 -11.58
C ALA A 429 26.39 10.47 -12.57
N ASP A 430 25.91 9.80 -13.63
CA ASP A 430 25.15 10.44 -14.70
C ASP A 430 23.68 10.04 -14.61
N LYS A 431 22.78 10.98 -14.91
CA LYS A 431 21.33 10.78 -15.01
C LYS A 431 20.88 10.98 -16.46
N ILE A 432 20.21 9.98 -17.04
CA ILE A 432 19.78 9.95 -18.43
C ILE A 432 18.27 9.70 -18.46
N PHE A 433 17.53 10.59 -19.11
CA PHE A 433 16.10 10.40 -19.34
C PHE A 433 15.86 9.39 -20.47
N LEU A 434 15.01 8.40 -20.22
CA LEU A 434 14.73 7.30 -21.14
C LEU A 434 13.44 7.53 -21.94
N ALA A 435 13.29 6.81 -23.05
CA ALA A 435 12.10 6.84 -23.90
C ALA A 435 10.82 6.36 -23.19
N ASP A 436 10.96 5.50 -22.18
CA ASP A 436 9.85 5.07 -21.31
C ASP A 436 9.46 6.13 -20.25
N LYS A 437 10.11 7.31 -20.29
CA LYS A 437 9.93 8.46 -19.39
C LYS A 437 10.36 8.18 -17.94
N SER A 438 11.18 7.17 -17.72
CA SER A 438 11.91 6.96 -16.46
C SER A 438 13.32 7.56 -16.55
N GLN A 439 13.99 7.68 -15.40
CA GLN A 439 15.40 8.06 -15.31
C GLN A 439 16.28 6.82 -15.21
N LEU A 440 17.41 6.83 -15.91
CA LEU A 440 18.53 5.91 -15.73
C LEU A 440 19.69 6.65 -15.06
N ILE A 441 20.05 6.20 -13.88
CA ILE A 441 21.20 6.68 -13.11
C ILE A 441 22.32 5.64 -13.26
N ILE A 442 23.48 6.08 -13.76
CA ILE A 442 24.66 5.23 -13.89
C ILE A 442 25.75 5.79 -13.00
N VAL A 443 26.17 4.99 -12.01
CA VAL A 443 27.26 5.34 -11.11
C VAL A 443 28.46 4.46 -11.45
N ASN A 444 29.56 5.06 -11.89
CA ASN A 444 30.83 4.35 -12.00
C ASN A 444 31.66 4.65 -10.76
N GLN A 445 31.64 3.73 -9.80
CA GLN A 445 32.28 3.88 -8.50
C GLN A 445 33.65 3.17 -8.51
N LYS A 446 34.67 3.81 -7.93
CA LYS A 446 36.00 3.21 -7.77
C LYS A 446 36.54 3.34 -6.36
N LYS A 447 36.58 4.56 -5.82
CA LYS A 447 37.17 4.91 -4.52
C LYS A 447 36.22 5.73 -3.66
N SER A 448 35.44 6.62 -4.26
CA SER A 448 34.54 7.50 -3.52
C SER A 448 33.36 6.72 -2.92
N ASP A 449 32.87 7.20 -1.79
CA ASP A 449 31.64 6.70 -1.21
C ASP A 449 30.45 6.95 -2.15
N LEU A 450 29.52 6.00 -2.18
CA LEU A 450 28.35 6.05 -3.05
C LEU A 450 27.52 7.33 -2.83
N GLN A 451 27.40 7.77 -1.56
CA GLN A 451 26.71 9.01 -1.22
C GLN A 451 27.33 10.23 -1.90
N VAL A 452 28.67 10.31 -1.96
CA VAL A 452 29.37 11.44 -2.59
C VAL A 452 29.06 11.50 -4.08
N LEU A 453 29.05 10.34 -4.74
CA LEU A 453 28.71 10.23 -6.17
C LEU A 453 27.24 10.57 -6.41
N ILE A 454 26.31 10.07 -5.59
CA ILE A 454 24.88 10.39 -5.73
C ILE A 454 24.62 11.89 -5.54
N ASN A 455 25.28 12.54 -4.58
CA ASN A 455 25.15 13.98 -4.37
C ASN A 455 25.72 14.83 -5.51
N SER A 456 26.52 14.24 -6.41
CA SER A 456 27.05 14.93 -7.59
C SER A 456 26.12 14.89 -8.80
N ILE A 457 25.04 14.11 -8.74
CA ILE A 457 24.03 14.02 -9.80
C ILE A 457 23.33 15.37 -9.92
N LYS A 458 23.33 15.94 -11.13
CA LYS A 458 22.60 17.18 -11.45
C LYS A 458 21.17 16.91 -11.86
#